data_AF-A0A6G0WIN9-F1
#
_entry.id   AF-A0A6G0WIN9-F1
#
_cell.length_a   1.000
_cell.length_b   1.000
_cell.length_c   1.000
_cell.angle_alpha   90.00
_cell.angle_beta   90.00
_cell.angle_gamma   90.00
#
_symmetry.space_group_name_H-M   'P 1'
#
loop_
_entity.id
_entity.type
_entity.pdbx_description
1 polymer ?
#
loop_
_entity_poly.entity_id
_entity_poly.type
_entity_poly.pdbx_seq_one_letter_code
_entity_poly.pdbx_strand_id
1 'polypeptide(L)'
;MACGPTTTGGYPSFCGGSALTQSDIDQVGADSVAQYWPDVKTGGWTFIANEWKKHGTCSVLDQVSYIRAAINIETQLGTPSIISTNVGSSVSYSDLLNAYGAGNVALLCSGSDNALSEVRTCYDRAYNQISCPSSILNEDTCSQSDSISIYAF
;
A
#
# COMPACT_ATOMS: atom_id res chain seq x y z
N MET A 1 4.26 0.56 -2.56
CA MET A 1 3.27 1.13 -1.64
C MET A 1 2.60 2.36 -2.28
N ALA A 2 1.34 2.64 -1.95
CA ALA A 2 0.68 3.94 -2.17
C ALA A 2 -0.11 4.26 -0.90
N CYS A 3 -0.14 5.52 -0.47
CA CYS A 3 -0.84 5.94 0.76
C CYS A 3 -1.72 7.15 0.44
N GLY A 4 -2.97 7.18 0.89
CA GLY A 4 -3.82 8.31 0.55
C GLY A 4 -5.05 8.44 1.45
N PRO A 5 -5.49 9.67 1.74
CA PRO A 5 -6.72 9.88 2.48
C PRO A 5 -7.92 9.45 1.65
N THR A 6 -8.88 8.78 2.29
CA THR A 6 -10.18 8.44 1.72
C THR A 6 -11.28 9.23 2.41
N THR A 7 -12.35 9.55 1.68
CA THR A 7 -13.54 10.21 2.20
C THR A 7 -14.79 9.51 1.68
N THR A 8 -15.95 9.79 2.28
CA THR A 8 -17.25 9.25 1.84
C THR A 8 -17.63 9.62 0.40
N GLY A 9 -17.00 10.65 -0.19
CA GLY A 9 -17.19 11.07 -1.58
C GLY A 9 -16.09 10.63 -2.56
N GLY A 10 -15.18 9.75 -2.14
CA GLY A 10 -14.03 9.29 -2.94
C GLY A 10 -12.68 9.67 -2.34
N TYR A 11 -11.64 9.68 -3.16
CA TYR A 11 -10.28 10.05 -2.77
C TYR A 11 -9.95 11.45 -3.30
N PRO A 12 -9.73 12.47 -2.44
CA PRO A 12 -9.24 13.77 -2.90
C PRO A 12 -7.87 13.58 -3.58
N SER A 13 -7.59 14.40 -4.60
CA SER A 13 -6.32 14.34 -5.31
C SER A 13 -5.82 15.71 -5.72
N PHE A 14 -4.48 15.86 -5.79
CA PHE A 14 -3.80 17.06 -6.24
C PHE A 14 -4.22 18.33 -5.48
N CYS A 15 -4.25 18.27 -4.14
CA CYS A 15 -4.76 19.35 -3.30
C CYS A 15 -3.82 20.57 -3.16
N GLY A 16 -2.70 20.59 -3.88
CA GLY A 16 -1.73 21.69 -3.91
C GLY A 16 -0.67 21.60 -2.81
N GLY A 17 0.08 22.68 -2.59
CA GLY A 17 1.16 22.73 -1.59
C GLY A 17 2.56 22.48 -2.16
N SER A 18 3.55 22.49 -1.28
CA SER A 18 4.97 22.40 -1.66
C SER A 18 5.32 21.01 -2.21
N ALA A 19 6.16 20.97 -3.24
CA ALA A 19 6.69 19.73 -3.78
C ALA A 19 7.59 19.02 -2.76
N LEU A 20 7.61 17.69 -2.82
CA LEU A 20 8.56 16.86 -2.10
C LEU A 20 9.96 17.03 -2.69
N THR A 21 10.96 17.16 -1.82
CA THR A 21 12.36 17.40 -2.19
C THR A 21 13.26 16.26 -1.71
N GLN A 22 14.50 16.23 -2.24
CA GLN A 22 15.52 15.29 -1.76
C GLN A 22 15.79 15.45 -0.26
N SER A 23 15.78 16.68 0.26
CA SER A 23 15.98 16.95 1.69
C SER A 23 14.91 16.30 2.56
N ASP A 24 13.67 16.22 2.08
CA ASP A 24 12.58 15.55 2.82
C ASP A 24 12.82 14.03 2.88
N ILE A 25 13.30 13.43 1.79
CA ILE A 25 13.68 12.01 1.73
C ILE A 25 14.85 11.73 2.69
N ASP A 26 15.88 12.56 2.64
CA ASP A 26 17.08 12.40 3.48
C ASP A 26 16.75 12.51 4.97
N GLN A 27 15.82 13.39 5.35
CA GLN A 27 15.33 13.53 6.72
C GLN A 27 14.56 12.32 7.24
N VAL A 28 13.93 11.55 6.35
CA VAL A 28 13.29 10.27 6.73
C VAL A 28 14.31 9.13 6.76
N GLY A 29 15.32 9.21 5.89
CA GLY A 29 16.33 8.20 5.68
C GLY A 29 16.13 7.54 4.32
N ALA A 30 16.94 7.96 3.35
CA ALA A 30 16.84 7.50 1.96
C ALA A 30 16.91 5.96 1.83
N ASP A 31 17.73 5.29 2.64
CA ASP A 31 17.84 3.83 2.63
C ASP A 31 16.54 3.14 3.08
N SER A 32 15.90 3.65 4.15
CA SER A 32 14.61 3.15 4.60
C SER A 32 13.53 3.38 3.55
N VAL A 33 13.53 4.55 2.91
CA VAL A 33 12.60 4.86 1.83
C VAL A 33 12.82 3.93 0.63
N ALA A 34 14.07 3.69 0.23
CA ALA A 34 14.42 2.78 -0.84
C ALA A 34 14.06 1.32 -0.52
N GLN A 35 14.19 0.90 0.73
CA GLN A 35 13.86 -0.46 1.16
C GLN A 35 12.35 -0.72 1.16
N TYR A 36 11.55 0.19 1.71
CA TYR A 36 10.12 -0.04 1.96
C TYR A 36 9.20 0.61 0.92
N TRP A 37 9.67 1.61 0.17
CA TRP A 37 8.90 2.28 -0.87
C TRP A 37 9.71 2.48 -2.17
N PRO A 38 10.30 1.43 -2.75
CA PRO A 38 11.13 1.56 -3.95
C PRO A 38 10.31 2.01 -5.18
N ASP A 39 10.92 2.86 -6.01
CA ASP A 39 10.48 3.06 -7.39
C ASP A 39 11.05 1.95 -8.28
N VAL A 40 10.29 0.89 -8.46
CA VAL A 40 10.69 -0.29 -9.24
C VAL A 40 10.63 -0.08 -10.77
N LYS A 41 10.12 1.07 -11.25
CA LYS A 41 9.97 1.33 -12.69
C LYS A 41 11.01 2.29 -13.23
N THR A 42 11.30 3.36 -12.50
CA THR A 42 12.19 4.43 -12.96
C THR A 42 13.41 4.64 -12.07
N GLY A 43 13.40 4.08 -10.85
CA GLY A 43 14.43 4.33 -9.85
C GLY A 43 14.34 5.74 -9.24
N GLY A 44 15.09 5.94 -8.15
CA GLY A 44 15.07 7.21 -7.41
C GLY A 44 13.73 7.48 -6.74
N TRP A 45 13.28 8.74 -6.78
CA TRP A 45 12.14 9.23 -5.98
C TRP A 45 10.94 9.70 -6.79
N THR A 46 10.91 9.44 -8.10
CA THR A 46 9.85 9.92 -8.99
C THR A 46 8.49 9.38 -8.56
N PHE A 47 8.41 8.07 -8.26
CA PHE A 47 7.19 7.46 -7.76
C PHE A 47 6.71 8.13 -6.47
N ILE A 48 7.57 8.27 -5.47
CA ILE A 48 7.22 8.89 -4.17
C ILE A 48 6.81 10.36 -4.33
N ALA A 49 7.47 11.11 -5.22
CA ALA A 49 7.09 12.49 -5.53
C ALA A 49 5.70 12.59 -6.16
N ASN A 50 5.33 11.63 -7.02
CA ASN A 50 3.99 11.53 -7.60
C ASN A 50 2.94 11.16 -6.55
N GLU A 51 3.26 10.21 -5.67
CA GLU A 51 2.39 9.81 -4.55
C GLU A 51 2.16 10.99 -3.59
N TRP A 52 3.21 11.75 -3.26
CA TRP A 52 3.04 12.99 -2.50
C TRP A 52 2.13 13.98 -3.24
N LYS A 53 2.47 14.32 -4.49
CA LYS A 53 1.74 15.34 -5.27
C LYS A 53 0.26 15.00 -5.40
N LYS A 54 -0.06 13.73 -5.68
CA LYS A 54 -1.43 13.27 -5.91
C LYS A 54 -2.19 13.00 -4.63
N HIS A 55 -1.58 12.35 -3.64
CA HIS A 55 -2.27 11.82 -2.47
C HIS A 55 -1.81 12.50 -1.17
N GLY A 56 -0.51 12.65 -0.96
CA GLY A 56 0.05 13.26 0.25
C GLY A 56 -0.38 14.70 0.49
N THR A 57 -0.48 15.51 -0.58
CA THR A 57 -0.96 16.90 -0.53
C THR A 57 -2.39 17.05 -0.01
N CYS A 58 -3.20 16.00 -0.08
CA CYS A 58 -4.56 15.97 0.42
C CYS A 58 -4.65 15.47 1.87
N SER A 59 -3.52 15.05 2.45
CA SER A 59 -3.45 14.70 3.85
C SER A 59 -3.29 15.94 4.73
N VAL A 60 -3.36 15.75 6.05
CA VAL A 60 -3.05 16.80 7.04
C VAL A 60 -1.56 16.83 7.41
N LEU A 61 -0.74 16.01 6.76
CA LEU A 61 0.68 15.81 7.08
C LEU A 61 1.57 16.65 6.18
N ASP A 62 2.73 17.05 6.68
CA ASP A 62 3.82 17.52 5.85
C ASP A 62 4.53 16.35 5.12
N GLN A 63 5.43 16.68 4.20
CA GLN A 63 6.15 15.72 3.35
C GLN A 63 6.85 14.64 4.19
N VAL A 64 7.64 15.06 5.18
CA VAL A 64 8.46 14.18 6.02
C VAL A 64 7.56 13.26 6.85
N SER A 65 6.51 13.81 7.46
CA SER A 65 5.56 13.05 8.29
C SER A 65 4.73 12.08 7.45
N TYR A 66 4.34 12.45 6.24
CA TYR A 66 3.62 11.58 5.31
C TYR A 66 4.46 10.37 4.89
N ILE A 67 5.70 10.59 4.45
CA ILE A 67 6.61 9.49 4.07
C ILE A 67 6.91 8.60 5.28
N ARG A 68 7.18 9.20 6.45
CA ARG A 68 7.46 8.45 7.68
C ARG A 68 6.27 7.61 8.12
N ALA A 69 5.06 8.16 8.07
CA ALA A 69 3.84 7.43 8.41
C ALA A 69 3.64 6.21 7.51
N ALA A 70 3.83 6.39 6.20
CA ALA A 70 3.73 5.28 5.25
C ALA A 70 4.78 4.20 5.49
N ILE A 71 6.05 4.55 5.69
CA ILE A 71 7.12 3.57 6.00
C ILE A 71 6.82 2.84 7.31
N ASN A 72 6.36 3.54 8.35
CA ASN A 72 6.02 2.93 9.62
C ASN A 72 4.87 1.92 9.48
N ILE A 73 3.85 2.26 8.69
CA ILE A 73 2.74 1.34 8.39
C ILE A 73 3.25 0.12 7.62
N GLU A 74 4.07 0.31 6.59
CA GLU A 74 4.62 -0.79 5.78
C GLU A 74 5.48 -1.73 6.62
N THR A 75 6.34 -1.17 7.48
CA THR A 75 7.17 -1.96 8.39
C THR A 75 6.36 -2.70 9.46
N GLN A 76 5.30 -2.08 9.97
CA GLN A 76 4.42 -2.72 10.95
C GLN A 76 3.58 -3.84 10.32
N LEU A 77 3.05 -3.62 9.11
CA LEU A 77 2.26 -4.60 8.39
C LEU A 77 3.12 -5.80 7.96
N GLY A 78 4.29 -5.50 7.41
CA GLY A 78 5.23 -6.49 6.90
C GLY A 78 4.65 -7.35 5.78
N THR A 79 5.42 -8.39 5.43
CA THR A 79 4.95 -9.45 4.53
C THR A 79 4.62 -10.68 5.37
N PRO A 80 3.33 -11.09 5.46
CA PRO A 80 2.95 -12.29 6.19
C PRO A 80 3.66 -13.54 5.67
N SER A 81 3.89 -14.50 6.56
CA SER A 81 4.64 -15.72 6.25
C SER A 81 4.02 -16.50 5.08
N ILE A 82 2.68 -16.52 4.99
CA ILE A 82 1.93 -17.18 3.92
C ILE A 82 2.36 -16.73 2.52
N ILE A 83 2.80 -15.47 2.35
CA ILE A 83 3.40 -15.02 1.10
C ILE A 83 4.84 -15.52 1.01
N SER A 84 5.67 -15.18 1.99
CA SER A 84 7.12 -15.43 1.93
C SER A 84 7.50 -16.91 1.78
N THR A 85 6.68 -17.84 2.29
CA THR A 85 6.92 -19.28 2.20
C THR A 85 6.31 -19.94 0.96
N ASN A 86 5.51 -19.21 0.18
CA ASN A 86 4.80 -19.74 -1.00
C ASN A 86 5.17 -18.97 -2.29
N VAL A 87 6.30 -18.26 -2.30
CA VAL A 87 6.85 -17.62 -3.51
C VAL A 87 7.00 -18.65 -4.63
N GLY A 88 6.41 -18.37 -5.79
CA GLY A 88 6.36 -19.27 -6.95
C GLY A 88 5.27 -20.35 -6.88
N SER A 89 4.36 -20.28 -5.89
CA SER A 89 3.27 -21.24 -5.66
C SER A 89 1.92 -20.51 -5.55
N SER A 90 0.91 -21.18 -4.99
CA SER A 90 -0.41 -20.60 -4.71
C SER A 90 -0.84 -20.80 -3.26
N VAL A 91 -1.73 -19.92 -2.78
CA VAL A 91 -2.30 -19.92 -1.43
C VAL A 91 -3.82 -19.79 -1.49
N SER A 92 -4.53 -20.17 -0.42
CA SER A 92 -5.98 -19.92 -0.34
C SER A 92 -6.27 -18.42 -0.21
N TYR A 93 -7.27 -17.94 -0.94
CA TYR A 93 -7.82 -16.60 -0.79
C TYR A 93 -8.20 -16.31 0.66
N SER A 94 -8.89 -17.25 1.32
CA SER A 94 -9.38 -17.06 2.69
C SER A 94 -8.23 -16.95 3.69
N ASP A 95 -7.19 -17.77 3.55
CA ASP A 95 -6.01 -17.72 4.42
C ASP A 95 -5.20 -16.43 4.21
N LEU A 96 -5.05 -15.99 2.95
CA LEU A 96 -4.36 -14.74 2.63
C LEU A 96 -5.13 -13.53 3.17
N LEU A 97 -6.46 -13.52 3.04
CA LEU A 97 -7.32 -12.48 3.57
C LEU A 97 -7.23 -12.43 5.11
N ASN A 98 -7.21 -13.59 5.77
CA ASN A 98 -7.02 -13.69 7.22
C ASN A 98 -5.66 -13.16 7.67
N ALA A 99 -4.59 -13.46 6.92
CA ALA A 99 -3.24 -13.01 7.23
C ALA A 99 -3.09 -11.48 7.28
N TYR A 100 -3.94 -10.73 6.57
CA TYR A 100 -3.92 -9.27 6.53
C TYR A 100 -5.03 -8.59 7.32
N GLY A 101 -5.98 -9.33 7.90
CA GLY A 101 -7.02 -8.74 8.75
C GLY A 101 -8.44 -9.31 8.61
N ALA A 102 -8.62 -10.54 8.09
CA ALA A 102 -9.88 -11.29 8.12
C ALA A 102 -11.11 -10.53 7.57
N GLY A 103 -11.02 -10.07 6.32
CA GLY A 103 -12.10 -9.37 5.62
C GLY A 103 -12.10 -7.85 5.80
N ASN A 104 -11.10 -7.31 6.49
CA ASN A 104 -10.91 -5.87 6.69
C ASN A 104 -10.04 -5.20 5.62
N VAL A 105 -9.67 -5.94 4.58
CA VAL A 105 -8.73 -5.54 3.53
C VAL A 105 -9.29 -5.91 2.16
N ALA A 106 -8.78 -5.29 1.10
CA ALA A 106 -9.07 -5.71 -0.27
C ALA A 106 -7.80 -6.30 -0.90
N LEU A 107 -7.93 -7.46 -1.52
CA LEU A 107 -6.87 -8.13 -2.26
C LEU A 107 -7.07 -7.92 -3.75
N LEU A 108 -6.04 -7.39 -4.40
CA LEU A 108 -6.05 -7.12 -5.83
C LEU A 108 -5.16 -8.15 -6.51
N CYS A 109 -5.78 -8.89 -7.42
CA CYS A 109 -5.14 -9.88 -8.26
C CYS A 109 -5.16 -9.42 -9.72
N SER A 110 -4.17 -9.87 -10.48
CA SER A 110 -3.99 -9.55 -11.89
C SER A 110 -3.46 -10.75 -12.67
N GLY A 111 -3.57 -10.69 -14.00
CA GLY A 111 -3.16 -11.80 -14.87
C GLY A 111 -4.22 -12.90 -14.97
N SER A 112 -3.97 -13.86 -15.87
CA SER A 112 -4.87 -15.00 -16.10
C SER A 112 -4.79 -16.08 -15.02
N ASP A 113 -3.74 -16.04 -14.20
CA ASP A 113 -3.43 -16.98 -13.12
C ASP A 113 -3.81 -16.45 -11.73
N ASN A 114 -4.57 -15.35 -11.69
CA ASN A 114 -5.08 -14.73 -10.46
C ASN A 114 -3.96 -14.45 -9.43
N ALA A 115 -2.87 -13.83 -9.90
CA ALA A 115 -1.71 -13.56 -9.07
C ALA A 115 -1.90 -12.28 -8.23
N LEU A 116 -1.52 -12.35 -6.95
CA LEU A 116 -1.57 -11.22 -6.04
C LEU A 116 -0.67 -10.07 -6.54
N SER A 117 -1.24 -8.90 -6.72
CA SER A 117 -0.53 -7.70 -7.20
C SER A 117 -0.53 -6.55 -6.19
N GLU A 118 -1.59 -6.39 -5.40
CA GLU A 118 -1.70 -5.34 -4.40
C GLU A 118 -2.57 -5.78 -3.20
N VAL A 119 -2.24 -5.28 -2.01
CA VAL A 119 -3.04 -5.44 -0.80
C VAL A 119 -3.40 -4.05 -0.28
N ARG A 120 -4.70 -3.81 -0.07
CA ARG A 120 -5.20 -2.52 0.45
C ARG A 120 -5.67 -2.67 1.88
N THR A 121 -5.00 -1.94 2.77
CA THR A 121 -5.31 -1.87 4.20
C THR A 121 -5.75 -0.44 4.57
N CYS A 122 -6.57 -0.30 5.60
CA CYS A 122 -7.11 0.98 6.03
C CYS A 122 -6.75 1.25 7.49
N TYR A 123 -6.53 2.53 7.81
CA TYR A 123 -6.07 2.97 9.13
C TYR A 123 -6.85 4.18 9.61
N ASP A 124 -7.02 4.29 10.93
CA ASP A 124 -7.50 5.50 11.56
C ASP A 124 -6.41 6.58 11.63
N ARG A 125 -6.74 7.77 12.17
CA ARG A 125 -5.78 8.87 12.31
C ARG A 125 -4.68 8.63 13.35
N ALA A 126 -4.83 7.60 14.18
CA ALA A 126 -3.83 7.14 15.13
C ALA A 126 -3.01 5.96 14.56
N TYR A 127 -3.17 5.66 13.27
CA TYR A 127 -2.49 4.57 12.56
C TYR A 127 -2.81 3.17 13.07
N ASN A 128 -3.96 2.99 13.74
CA ASN A 128 -4.47 1.66 14.03
C ASN A 128 -5.19 1.12 12.79
N GLN A 129 -4.92 -0.14 12.44
CA GLN A 129 -5.63 -0.79 11.35
C GLN A 129 -7.13 -0.88 11.68
N ILE A 130 -7.97 -0.53 10.71
CA ILE A 130 -9.43 -0.58 10.80
C ILE A 130 -9.99 -1.34 9.60
N SER A 131 -11.26 -1.75 9.70
CA SER A 131 -12.01 -2.25 8.55
C SER A 131 -12.04 -1.22 7.43
N CYS A 132 -11.64 -1.63 6.23
CA CYS A 132 -11.79 -0.79 5.06
C CYS A 132 -13.28 -0.48 4.78
N PRO A 133 -13.60 0.73 4.30
CA PRO A 133 -14.96 1.06 3.89
C PRO A 133 -15.36 0.22 2.66
N SER A 134 -16.67 0.00 2.47
CA SER A 134 -17.19 -0.82 1.37
C SER A 134 -16.69 -0.38 -0.01
N SER A 135 -16.43 0.92 -0.22
CA SER A 135 -15.87 1.42 -1.47
C SER A 135 -14.52 0.80 -1.83
N ILE A 136 -13.69 0.49 -0.82
CA ILE A 136 -12.38 -0.15 -1.01
C ILE A 136 -12.55 -1.68 -1.04
N LEU A 137 -13.39 -2.25 -0.18
CA LEU A 137 -13.65 -3.70 -0.16
C LEU A 137 -14.24 -4.20 -1.49
N ASN A 138 -15.05 -3.37 -2.16
CA ASN A 138 -15.62 -3.69 -3.46
C ASN A 138 -14.59 -3.69 -4.61
N GLU A 139 -13.35 -3.28 -4.35
CA GLU A 139 -12.25 -3.33 -5.33
C GLU A 139 -11.45 -4.64 -5.24
N ASP A 140 -11.85 -5.58 -4.37
CA ASP A 140 -11.22 -6.91 -4.32
C ASP A 140 -11.46 -7.68 -5.62
N THR A 141 -10.37 -8.02 -6.30
CA THR A 141 -10.41 -8.79 -7.55
C THR A 141 -9.93 -10.23 -7.37
N CYS A 142 -9.33 -10.57 -6.23
CA CYS A 142 -8.83 -11.91 -5.94
C CYS A 142 -9.95 -12.91 -5.62
N SER A 143 -11.08 -12.44 -5.10
CA SER A 143 -12.25 -13.23 -4.67
C SER A 143 -12.91 -14.11 -5.76
N GLN A 144 -12.47 -14.00 -7.01
CA GLN A 144 -12.98 -14.79 -8.14
C GLN A 144 -12.49 -16.25 -8.13
N SER A 145 -11.45 -16.57 -7.36
CA SER A 145 -10.88 -17.92 -7.22
C SER A 145 -10.41 -18.13 -5.79
N ASP A 146 -10.56 -19.36 -5.28
CA ASP A 146 -10.00 -19.73 -3.97
C ASP A 146 -8.48 -19.90 -4.02
N SER A 147 -7.88 -20.09 -5.20
CA SER A 147 -6.43 -20.18 -5.39
C SER A 147 -5.88 -18.84 -5.88
N ILE A 148 -4.92 -18.28 -5.13
CA ILE A 148 -4.20 -17.04 -5.44
C ILE A 148 -2.75 -17.36 -5.73
N SER A 149 -2.24 -16.94 -6.89
CA SER A 149 -0.83 -17.16 -7.26
C SER A 149 0.09 -16.13 -6.60
N ILE A 150 1.26 -16.59 -6.12
CA ILE A 150 2.31 -15.74 -5.54
C ILE A 150 3.52 -15.83 -6.46
N TYR A 151 3.85 -14.73 -7.13
CA TYR A 151 4.96 -14.72 -8.08
C TYR A 151 6.32 -14.92 -7.42
N ALA A 152 7.22 -15.60 -8.15
CA ALA A 152 8.65 -15.56 -7.93
C ALA A 152 9.25 -14.55 -8.91
N PHE A 153 9.99 -13.57 -8.39
CA PHE A 153 10.68 -12.54 -9.16
C PHE A 153 12.18 -12.79 -9.18
#